data_AF-A0A3A8ZWZ5-F1
#
_entry.id   AF-A0A3A8ZWZ5-F1
#
_cell.length_a   1.000
_cell.length_b   1.000
_cell.length_c   1.000
_cell.angle_alpha   90.00
_cell.angle_beta   90.00
_cell.angle_gamma   90.00
#
_symmetry.space_group_name_H-M   'P 1'
#
loop_
_entity.id
_entity.type
_entity.pdbx_description
1 polymer ?
#
loop_
_entity_poly.entity_id
_entity_poly.type
_entity_poly.pdbx_seq_one_letter_code
_entity_poly.pdbx_strand_id
1 'polypeptide(L)'
;MKKITKTILKIAVIGTMLASAYLLGTTRTETVIETQKVIEMVEVIPDGYIGLNEAIPLEDVACWFMDGYDYPCFELKDVATQYNADNTRSYADILETLPDHTAEFQENFIDMRMVDDFVATENGLHLYFEDGTGHYIEID
;
A
#
# COMPACT_ATOMS: atom_id res chain seq x y z
N MET A 1 37.27 -44.45 -9.51
CA MET A 1 36.72 -44.13 -10.86
C MET A 1 35.24 -43.74 -10.86
N LYS A 2 34.31 -44.52 -10.27
CA LYS A 2 32.85 -44.21 -10.28
C LYS A 2 32.41 -42.87 -9.66
N LYS A 3 33.15 -42.33 -8.68
CA LYS A 3 32.83 -41.02 -8.07
C LYS A 3 33.22 -39.85 -8.98
N ILE A 4 34.38 -39.96 -9.64
CA ILE A 4 34.90 -38.93 -10.55
C ILE A 4 34.03 -38.82 -11.80
N THR A 5 33.56 -39.94 -12.36
CA THR A 5 32.63 -39.92 -13.51
C THR A 5 31.29 -39.29 -13.18
N LYS A 6 30.74 -39.50 -11.97
CA LYS A 6 29.53 -38.81 -11.50
C LYS A 6 29.73 -37.31 -11.35
N THR A 7 30.91 -36.86 -10.90
CA THR A 7 31.23 -35.44 -10.77
C THR A 7 31.36 -34.76 -12.14
N ILE A 8 32.06 -35.38 -13.09
CA ILE A 8 32.22 -34.85 -14.45
C ILE A 8 30.85 -34.75 -15.16
N LEU A 9 29.99 -35.76 -14.99
CA LEU A 9 28.65 -35.75 -15.58
C LEU A 9 27.78 -34.59 -15.04
N LYS A 10 27.86 -34.30 -13.73
CA LYS A 10 27.12 -33.17 -13.14
C LYS A 10 27.58 -31.83 -13.70
N ILE A 11 28.88 -31.63 -13.88
CA ILE A 11 29.43 -30.38 -14.43
C ILE A 11 29.02 -30.20 -15.89
N ALA A 12 29.04 -31.28 -16.68
CA ALA A 12 28.59 -31.24 -18.07
C ALA A 12 27.11 -30.82 -18.20
N VAL A 13 26.23 -31.36 -17.36
CA VAL A 13 24.79 -31.02 -17.36
C VAL A 13 24.56 -29.55 -16.99
N ILE A 14 25.26 -29.03 -15.98
CA ILE A 14 25.14 -27.62 -15.58
C ILE A 14 25.66 -26.70 -16.69
N GLY A 15 26.77 -27.05 -17.34
CA GLY A 15 27.32 -26.31 -18.48
C GLY A 15 26.36 -26.25 -19.67
N THR A 16 25.70 -27.37 -20.00
CA THR A 16 24.70 -27.40 -21.08
C THR A 16 23.43 -26.62 -20.74
N MET A 17 23.01 -26.61 -19.47
CA MET A 17 21.87 -25.80 -19.03
C MET A 17 22.17 -24.30 -19.15
N LEU A 18 23.36 -23.87 -18.75
CA LEU A 18 23.79 -22.47 -18.85
C LEU A 18 23.93 -22.01 -20.31
N ALA A 19 24.52 -22.83 -21.18
CA ALA A 19 24.64 -22.53 -22.60
C ALA A 19 23.27 -22.48 -23.30
N SER A 20 22.35 -23.39 -22.94
CA SER A 20 20.98 -23.39 -23.46
C SER A 20 20.23 -22.13 -23.02
N ALA A 21 20.35 -21.71 -21.76
CA ALA A 21 19.73 -20.48 -21.26
C ALA A 21 20.28 -19.23 -21.96
N TYR A 22 21.59 -19.18 -22.23
CA TYR A 22 22.22 -18.07 -22.97
C TYR A 22 21.78 -18.02 -24.44
N LEU A 23 21.63 -19.19 -25.09
CA LEU A 23 21.15 -19.27 -26.47
C LEU A 23 19.65 -18.93 -26.58
N LEU A 24 18.82 -19.41 -25.64
CA LEU A 24 17.40 -19.06 -25.54
C LEU A 24 17.17 -17.58 -25.18
N GLY A 25 18.09 -16.96 -24.45
CA GLY A 25 18.05 -15.53 -24.11
C GLY A 25 18.44 -14.59 -25.24
N THR A 26 18.96 -15.09 -26.38
CA THR A 26 19.44 -14.28 -27.50
C THR A 26 18.62 -14.41 -28.78
N THR A 27 17.48 -15.12 -28.75
CA THR A 27 16.50 -15.04 -29.83
C THR A 27 15.90 -13.63 -29.88
N ARG A 28 16.29 -12.93 -30.95
CA ARG A 28 15.91 -11.57 -31.28
C ARG A 28 14.41 -11.34 -31.10
N THR A 29 14.06 -10.32 -30.32
CA THR A 29 12.73 -9.71 -30.35
C THR A 29 12.56 -9.07 -31.73
N GLU A 30 11.92 -9.78 -32.65
CA GLU A 30 11.38 -9.15 -33.85
C GLU A 30 10.16 -8.34 -33.41
N THR A 31 10.27 -7.01 -33.53
CA THR A 31 9.18 -6.09 -33.24
C THR A 31 8.12 -6.21 -34.33
N VAL A 32 7.13 -7.07 -34.10
CA VAL A 32 5.90 -7.09 -34.89
C VAL A 32 5.03 -5.94 -34.41
N ILE A 33 4.81 -4.96 -35.28
CA ILE A 33 3.85 -3.87 -35.02
C ILE A 33 2.45 -4.46 -35.24
N GLU A 34 1.83 -5.01 -34.18
CA GLU A 34 0.39 -5.21 -34.16
C GLU A 34 -0.27 -3.84 -33.95
N THR A 35 -1.07 -3.40 -34.91
CA THR A 35 -2.02 -2.29 -34.71
C THR A 35 -3.04 -2.71 -33.65
N GLN A 36 -2.75 -2.34 -32.40
CA GLN A 36 -3.65 -2.49 -31.27
C GLN A 36 -4.89 -1.63 -31.51
N LYS A 37 -6.02 -2.28 -31.76
CA LYS A 37 -7.32 -1.62 -31.80
C LYS A 37 -7.59 -1.10 -30.39
N VAL A 38 -7.41 0.20 -30.16
CA VAL A 38 -7.72 0.86 -28.90
C VAL A 38 -9.22 0.71 -28.67
N ILE A 39 -9.59 -0.23 -27.81
CA ILE A 39 -10.95 -0.33 -27.27
C ILE A 39 -10.97 0.73 -26.17
N GLU A 40 -11.55 1.89 -26.46
CA GLU A 40 -11.76 2.95 -25.48
C GLU A 40 -12.74 2.39 -24.43
N MET A 41 -12.20 1.99 -23.27
CA MET A 41 -13.02 1.59 -22.15
C MET A 41 -13.61 2.87 -21.57
N VAL A 42 -14.83 3.20 -21.98
CA VAL A 42 -15.61 4.27 -21.34
C VAL A 42 -15.89 3.82 -19.92
N GLU A 43 -15.18 4.38 -18.95
CA GLU A 43 -15.43 4.17 -17.54
C GLU A 43 -16.81 4.76 -17.22
N VAL A 44 -17.79 3.89 -17.00
CA VAL A 44 -19.16 4.31 -16.65
C VAL A 44 -19.14 4.69 -15.17
N ILE A 45 -18.99 5.97 -14.89
CA ILE A 45 -19.16 6.54 -13.54
C ILE A 45 -20.66 6.41 -13.17
N PRO A 46 -21.02 5.69 -12.10
CA PRO A 46 -22.42 5.56 -11.71
C PRO A 46 -23.02 6.92 -11.31
N ASP A 47 -24.32 7.09 -11.53
CA ASP A 47 -25.02 8.32 -11.16
C ASP A 47 -24.91 8.57 -9.65
N GLY A 48 -24.53 9.79 -9.26
CA GLY A 48 -24.28 10.18 -7.87
C GLY A 48 -22.84 10.01 -7.36
N TYR A 49 -21.91 9.51 -8.17
CA TYR A 49 -20.49 9.51 -7.83
C TYR A 49 -19.85 10.84 -8.24
N ILE A 50 -19.17 11.49 -7.29
CA ILE A 50 -18.35 12.68 -7.54
C ILE A 50 -16.91 12.21 -7.68
N GLY A 51 -16.24 12.59 -8.76
CA GLY A 51 -14.83 12.26 -8.96
C GLY A 51 -13.96 12.89 -7.86
N LEU A 52 -12.87 12.25 -7.45
CA LEU A 52 -12.02 12.77 -6.37
C LEU A 52 -11.53 14.19 -6.65
N ASN A 53 -11.12 14.46 -7.89
CA ASN A 53 -10.68 15.78 -8.37
C ASN A 53 -11.80 16.83 -8.42
N GLU A 54 -13.07 16.40 -8.38
CA GLU A 54 -14.23 17.28 -8.26
C GLU A 54 -14.61 17.48 -6.79
N ALA A 55 -14.28 16.53 -5.91
CA ALA A 55 -14.54 16.59 -4.48
C ALA A 55 -13.48 17.40 -3.70
N ILE A 56 -12.20 17.20 -4.02
CA ILE A 56 -11.06 17.91 -3.43
C ILE A 56 -10.04 18.30 -4.51
N PRO A 57 -9.42 19.49 -4.44
CA PRO A 57 -8.28 19.81 -5.28
C PRO A 57 -7.15 18.80 -5.03
N LEU A 58 -6.64 18.16 -6.08
CA LEU A 58 -5.58 17.15 -5.92
C LEU A 58 -4.27 17.79 -5.43
N GLU A 59 -4.10 19.08 -5.68
CA GLU A 59 -3.00 19.89 -5.17
C GLU A 59 -3.00 19.98 -3.65
N ASP A 60 -4.16 19.84 -2.98
CA ASP A 60 -4.26 19.82 -1.52
C ASP A 60 -3.85 18.47 -0.92
N VAL A 61 -3.81 17.40 -1.71
CA VAL A 61 -3.46 16.05 -1.24
C VAL A 61 -1.94 15.89 -1.14
N ALA A 62 -1.45 15.57 0.06
CA ALA A 62 -0.05 15.28 0.36
C ALA A 62 0.31 13.84 0.00
N CYS A 63 -0.50 12.90 0.49
CA CYS A 63 -0.36 11.49 0.22
C CYS A 63 -1.69 10.77 0.38
N TRP A 64 -1.72 9.50 -0.02
CA TRP A 64 -2.83 8.59 0.24
C TRP A 64 -2.30 7.28 0.78
N PHE A 65 -3.12 6.60 1.58
CA PHE A 65 -2.86 5.26 2.09
C PHE A 65 -4.17 4.50 2.26
N MET A 66 -4.09 3.18 2.36
CA MET A 66 -5.23 2.35 2.77
C MET A 66 -5.16 2.15 4.28
N ASP A 67 -6.24 2.39 5.00
CA ASP A 67 -6.31 2.10 6.43
C ASP A 67 -6.52 0.60 6.72
N GLY A 68 -6.66 0.25 8.00
CA GLY A 68 -6.89 -1.13 8.44
C GLY A 68 -8.26 -1.72 8.04
N TYR A 69 -9.13 -0.92 7.42
CA TYR A 69 -10.49 -1.29 7.00
C TYR A 69 -10.66 -1.23 5.48
N ASP A 70 -9.56 -1.16 4.72
CA ASP A 70 -9.54 -1.03 3.26
C ASP A 70 -10.24 0.25 2.74
N TYR A 71 -10.30 1.31 3.55
CA TYR A 71 -10.73 2.62 3.06
C TYR A 71 -9.54 3.43 2.54
N PRO A 72 -9.70 4.11 1.39
CA PRO A 72 -8.71 5.07 0.92
C PRO A 72 -8.74 6.32 1.81
N CYS A 73 -7.62 6.60 2.45
CA CYS A 73 -7.38 7.78 3.27
C CYS A 73 -6.47 8.75 2.53
N PHE A 74 -6.73 10.05 2.71
CA PHE A 74 -5.96 11.14 2.10
C PHE A 74 -5.47 12.09 3.18
N GLU A 75 -4.18 12.40 3.17
CA GLU A 75 -3.61 13.44 4.02
C GLU A 75 -3.57 14.76 3.26
N LEU A 76 -3.95 15.85 3.93
CA LEU A 76 -3.91 17.20 3.37
C LEU A 76 -2.56 17.85 3.64
N LYS A 77 -2.03 18.61 2.67
CA LYS A 77 -0.79 19.39 2.82
C LYS A 77 -0.96 20.56 3.78
N ASP A 78 -2.11 21.23 3.69
CA ASP A 78 -2.50 22.38 4.49
C ASP A 78 -4.01 22.29 4.78
N VAL A 79 -4.39 22.65 6.00
CA VAL A 79 -5.79 22.68 6.44
C VAL A 79 -6.34 24.10 6.54
N ALA A 80 -5.48 25.13 6.43
CA ALA A 80 -5.88 26.52 6.59
C ALA A 80 -6.71 27.05 5.41
N THR A 81 -6.46 26.57 4.20
CA THR A 81 -7.19 26.98 2.99
C THR A 81 -7.16 25.89 1.94
N GLN A 82 -8.30 25.62 1.30
CA GLN A 82 -8.35 24.80 0.08
C GLN A 82 -7.61 25.52 -1.07
N TYR A 83 -6.83 24.80 -1.86
CA TYR A 83 -6.24 25.28 -3.11
C TYR A 83 -7.32 25.28 -4.21
N ASN A 84 -8.27 26.20 -4.08
CA ASN A 84 -9.30 26.38 -5.10
C ASN A 84 -9.50 27.88 -5.40
N ALA A 85 -9.49 28.23 -6.69
CA ALA A 85 -9.49 29.63 -7.13
C ALA A 85 -10.81 30.36 -6.80
N ASP A 86 -11.90 29.60 -6.63
CA ASP A 86 -13.27 30.14 -6.55
C ASP A 86 -13.92 29.97 -5.16
N ASN A 87 -13.31 29.22 -4.23
CA ASN A 87 -13.88 28.95 -2.91
C ASN A 87 -12.79 28.72 -1.85
N THR A 88 -12.39 29.80 -1.20
CA THR A 88 -11.35 29.83 -0.14
C THR A 88 -11.90 29.47 1.24
N ARG A 89 -12.60 28.34 1.38
CA ARG A 89 -12.94 27.84 2.73
C ARG A 89 -11.73 27.15 3.34
N SER A 90 -11.54 27.29 4.65
CA SER A 90 -10.57 26.50 5.39
C SER A 90 -11.08 25.07 5.55
N TYR A 91 -10.19 24.08 5.47
CA TYR A 91 -10.58 22.71 5.83
C TYR A 91 -10.98 22.62 7.30
N ALA A 92 -10.43 23.46 8.18
CA ALA A 92 -10.88 23.54 9.58
C ALA A 92 -12.36 23.92 9.68
N ASP A 93 -12.80 24.96 8.94
CA ASP A 93 -14.20 25.38 8.92
C ASP A 93 -15.12 24.32 8.29
N ILE A 94 -14.60 23.48 7.40
CA ILE A 94 -15.34 22.36 6.83
C ILE A 94 -15.50 21.26 7.88
N LEU A 95 -14.41 20.90 8.58
CA LEU A 95 -14.43 19.87 9.63
C LEU A 95 -15.37 20.23 10.77
N GLU A 96 -15.48 21.51 11.16
CA GLU A 96 -16.45 21.97 12.17
C GLU A 96 -17.92 21.69 11.79
N THR A 97 -18.22 21.51 10.50
CA THR A 97 -19.59 21.18 10.04
C THR A 97 -19.86 19.69 9.94
N LEU A 98 -18.83 18.85 10.10
CA LEU A 98 -18.90 17.40 10.02
C LEU A 98 -18.93 16.79 11.43
N PRO A 99 -19.50 15.60 11.60
CA PRO A 99 -19.40 14.90 12.87
C PRO A 99 -17.94 14.52 13.17
N ASP A 100 -17.47 14.89 14.37
CA ASP A 100 -16.13 14.58 14.85
C ASP A 100 -16.11 13.21 15.55
N HIS A 101 -15.51 12.23 14.89
CA HIS A 101 -15.33 10.86 15.41
C HIS A 101 -13.88 10.62 15.90
N THR A 102 -13.06 11.67 16.05
CA THR A 102 -11.62 11.54 16.35
C THR A 102 -11.36 10.68 17.59
N ALA A 103 -12.13 10.88 18.66
CA ALA A 103 -11.97 10.10 19.91
C ALA A 103 -12.30 8.61 19.71
N GLU A 104 -13.39 8.30 18.99
CA GLU A 104 -13.80 6.92 18.70
C GLU A 104 -12.73 6.19 17.87
N PHE A 105 -12.10 6.89 16.92
CA PHE A 105 -10.98 6.30 16.17
C PHE A 105 -9.72 6.18 17.03
N GLN A 106 -9.34 7.19 17.82
CA GLN A 106 -8.14 7.13 18.67
C GLN A 106 -8.17 5.97 19.67
N GLU A 107 -9.34 5.66 20.24
CA GLU A 107 -9.50 4.54 21.19
C GLU A 107 -9.30 3.15 20.56
N ASN A 108 -9.27 3.06 19.23
CA ASN A 108 -9.11 1.79 18.49
C ASN A 108 -7.69 1.54 17.95
N PHE A 109 -6.74 2.45 18.18
CA PHE A 109 -5.36 2.25 17.72
C PHE A 109 -4.37 2.31 18.88
N ILE A 110 -3.36 1.45 18.79
CA ILE A 110 -2.20 1.49 19.68
C ILE A 110 -1.07 2.19 18.92
N ASP A 111 -0.55 3.30 19.45
CA ASP A 111 0.65 3.92 18.89
C ASP A 111 1.87 3.04 19.20
N MET A 112 2.31 2.27 18.20
CA MET A 112 3.44 1.35 18.33
C MET A 112 4.76 2.05 18.66
N ARG A 113 4.87 3.37 18.49
CA ARG A 113 6.04 4.15 18.91
C ARG A 113 6.13 4.30 20.43
N MET A 114 5.01 4.15 21.13
CA MET A 114 4.92 4.22 22.58
C MET A 114 5.16 2.85 23.23
N VAL A 115 5.26 1.76 22.45
CA VAL A 115 5.46 0.40 22.97
C VAL A 115 6.93 0.17 23.28
N ASP A 116 7.25 -0.08 24.55
CA ASP A 116 8.61 -0.35 25.04
C ASP A 116 8.89 -1.86 25.18
N ASP A 117 7.88 -2.66 25.54
CA ASP A 117 8.02 -4.11 25.69
C ASP A 117 6.71 -4.87 25.39
N PHE A 118 6.79 -6.19 25.18
CA PHE A 118 5.61 -7.05 25.00
C PHE A 118 5.81 -8.46 25.58
N VAL A 119 4.71 -9.07 26.01
CA VAL A 119 4.67 -10.46 26.48
C VAL A 119 3.51 -11.19 25.82
N ALA A 120 3.84 -12.23 25.04
CA ALA A 120 2.85 -13.16 24.51
C ALA A 120 2.55 -14.27 25.54
N THR A 121 1.27 -14.56 25.74
CA THR A 121 0.76 -15.61 26.61
C THR A 121 -0.06 -16.62 25.81
N GLU A 122 -0.49 -17.71 26.43
CA GLU A 122 -1.38 -18.68 25.78
C GLU A 122 -2.75 -18.11 25.41
N ASN A 123 -3.17 -17.01 26.07
CA ASN A 123 -4.53 -16.45 25.94
C ASN A 123 -4.55 -15.05 25.29
N GLY A 124 -3.39 -14.49 24.92
CA GLY A 124 -3.32 -13.10 24.47
C GLY A 124 -1.94 -12.46 24.48
N LEU A 125 -1.91 -11.16 24.18
CA LEU A 125 -0.71 -10.33 24.08
C LEU A 125 -0.80 -9.13 25.03
N HIS A 126 0.16 -9.00 25.94
CA HIS A 126 0.38 -7.79 26.72
C HIS A 126 1.36 -6.87 25.99
N LEU A 127 1.01 -5.59 25.86
CA LEU A 127 1.88 -4.52 25.40
C LEU A 127 2.14 -3.56 26.57
N TYR A 128 3.40 -3.18 26.76
CA TYR A 128 3.83 -2.22 27.77
C TYR A 128 4.29 -0.94 27.11
N PHE A 129 3.85 0.20 27.62
CA PHE A 129 4.12 1.51 27.04
C PHE A 129 5.19 2.28 27.83
N GLU A 130 5.89 3.20 27.17
CA GLU A 130 6.96 4.02 27.76
C GLU A 130 6.50 4.83 28.99
N ASP A 131 5.21 5.16 29.08
CA ASP A 131 4.62 5.90 30.21
C ASP A 131 4.28 5.01 31.42
N GLY A 132 4.58 3.72 31.35
CA GLY A 132 4.31 2.72 32.38
C GLY A 132 2.90 2.15 32.36
N THR A 133 2.06 2.54 31.39
CA THR A 133 0.76 1.89 31.14
C THR A 133 0.92 0.69 30.20
N GLY A 134 -0.18 0.01 29.88
CA GLY A 134 -0.16 -1.12 28.97
C GLY A 134 -1.54 -1.55 28.51
N HIS A 135 -1.58 -2.40 27.49
CA HIS A 135 -2.81 -2.91 26.89
C HIS A 135 -2.75 -4.43 26.75
N TYR A 136 -3.89 -5.10 26.92
CA TYR A 136 -4.01 -6.55 26.74
C TYR A 136 -4.95 -6.87 25.60
N ILE A 137 -4.46 -7.63 24.63
CA ILE A 137 -5.22 -8.13 23.49
C ILE A 137 -5.51 -9.60 23.75
N GLU A 138 -6.78 -9.93 23.99
CA GLU A 138 -7.24 -11.30 24.15
C GLU A 138 -7.35 -11.99 22.79
N ILE A 139 -6.97 -13.27 22.74
CA ILE A 139 -7.14 -14.10 21.55
C ILE A 139 -8.27 -15.08 21.85
N ASP A 140 -9.40 -14.91 21.17
CA ASP A 140 -10.56 -15.84 21.19
C ASP A 140 -10.30 -17.14 20.42
#